data_AF-M7X9J3-F1
#
_entry.id   AF-M7X9J3-F1
#
_cell.length_a   1.000
_cell.length_b   1.000
_cell.length_c   1.000
_cell.angle_alpha   90.00
_cell.angle_beta   90.00
_cell.angle_gamma   90.00
#
_symmetry.space_group_name_H-M   'P 1'
#
loop_
_entity.id
_entity.type
_entity.pdbx_description
1 polymer ?
#
loop_
_entity_poly.entity_id
_entity_poly.type
_entity_poly.pdbx_seq_one_letter_code
_entity_poly.pdbx_strand_id
1 'polypeptide(L)'
;MVRLQLPPVPEGVDPYLYIERYLHYLFNPMPTPGFDARLYVLWALMGYGSVMAIVYLQSNGLHIVGNQHALFAFFSLASCAVLLCYNNNFRRVALLQRFQSRTYFWRSLVWIPLIVHAWISSWSNLQAAILSSQKATKTHILSPKLANGLYIAGFLVLIPVIVLDVYTAFAWRKTWDAGLVLRTTLTSLDQARPSNSARAAKAAIAAQFNRVADKLHMLQAVHALYVFTMLIIIGVNLGGLGLLFTLQRQVKFNSHLSLQIRTSSHPAHASSTTSAGSSIGTPLASPALGPPSTALLSDPPHPLSPRVNGDQTPPKTNLLRHVFFAGQTKEKDDSSDTTASRGRNHISVGQLKEAAENTTQAGAATRQQAKQLLALQKVEWDMIVELSLSLAISPSSVYSSWRTMEVSFYLGLSSLPSLPFAPPLTPAPLVPWMYLTGVDCSLTSLTLNSIRHLLSSSSRLANVIGLHGRQVDGRQVSVSGLTSDELESESYGRPGATRALGTISRVGEEEEGEERGHVAVKMDARKRDETPSGTSTASV
;
A
#
# COMPACT_ATOMS: atom_id res chain seq x y z
N MET A 1 5.44 -35.86 -2.97
CA MET A 1 5.23 -35.42 -1.58
C MET A 1 6.28 -36.05 -0.68
N VAL A 2 6.98 -35.26 0.13
CA VAL A 2 7.97 -35.79 1.07
C VAL A 2 7.27 -36.17 2.38
N ARG A 3 7.29 -37.46 2.72
CA ARG A 3 6.79 -37.97 4.01
C ARG A 3 7.94 -37.90 5.01
N LEU A 4 7.65 -37.53 6.26
CA LEU A 4 8.64 -37.58 7.33
C LEU A 4 9.14 -39.03 7.48
N GLN A 5 10.44 -39.25 7.39
CA GLN A 5 11.06 -40.57 7.54
C GLN A 5 11.91 -40.61 8.81
N LEU A 6 11.97 -41.77 9.47
CA LEU A 6 12.86 -41.97 10.60
C LEU A 6 14.31 -42.04 10.10
N PRO A 7 15.25 -41.30 10.70
CA PRO A 7 16.66 -41.37 10.33
C PRO A 7 17.22 -42.81 10.50
N PRO A 8 18.27 -43.18 9.74
CA PRO A 8 19.02 -44.40 10.02
C PRO A 8 19.67 -44.29 11.41
N VAL A 9 19.51 -45.33 12.24
CA VAL A 9 20.15 -45.38 13.56
C VAL A 9 21.55 -45.97 13.37
N PRO A 10 22.62 -45.31 13.87
CA PRO A 10 23.97 -45.86 13.83
C PRO A 10 24.08 -47.19 14.59
N GLU A 11 24.97 -48.09 14.15
CA GLU A 11 25.23 -49.34 14.85
C GLU A 11 25.83 -49.09 16.24
N GLY A 12 25.45 -49.90 17.22
CA GLY A 12 25.91 -49.79 18.60
C GLY A 12 25.28 -48.65 19.42
N VAL A 13 24.40 -47.84 18.85
CA VAL A 13 23.64 -46.80 19.56
C VAL A 13 22.25 -47.33 19.90
N ASP A 14 21.75 -47.06 21.11
CA ASP A 14 20.37 -47.38 21.47
C ASP A 14 19.39 -46.68 20.51
N PRO A 15 18.57 -47.43 19.75
CA PRO A 15 17.65 -46.86 18.79
C PRO A 15 16.54 -46.03 19.43
N TYR A 16 16.11 -46.34 20.65
CA TYR A 16 15.02 -45.63 21.30
C TYR A 16 15.45 -44.22 21.72
N LEU A 17 16.57 -44.09 22.43
CA LEU A 17 17.16 -42.82 22.80
C LEU A 17 17.55 -41.98 21.57
N TYR A 18 18.08 -42.62 20.52
CA TYR A 18 18.41 -41.92 19.28
C TYR A 18 17.18 -41.30 18.62
N ILE A 19 16.09 -42.08 18.48
CA ILE A 19 14.84 -41.60 17.89
C ILE A 19 14.17 -40.55 18.80
N GLU A 20 14.21 -40.72 20.12
CA GLU A 20 13.70 -39.72 21.06
C GLU A 20 14.43 -38.38 20.87
N ARG A 21 15.76 -38.40 20.84
CA ARG A 21 16.58 -37.19 20.62
C ARG A 21 16.24 -36.55 19.28
N TYR A 22 16.12 -37.35 18.22
CA TYR A 22 15.70 -36.85 16.91
C TYR A 22 14.35 -36.14 16.96
N LEU A 23 13.34 -36.75 17.59
CA LEU A 23 12.02 -36.13 17.76
C LEU A 23 12.11 -34.87 18.63
N HIS A 24 12.91 -34.89 19.70
CA HIS A 24 13.12 -33.72 20.54
C HIS A 24 13.69 -32.55 19.74
N TYR A 25 14.69 -32.77 18.89
CA TYR A 25 15.25 -31.75 18.01
C TYR A 25 14.28 -31.29 16.92
N LEU A 26 13.50 -32.21 16.35
CA LEU A 26 12.48 -31.89 15.35
C LEU A 26 11.41 -30.94 15.92
N PHE A 27 11.01 -31.17 17.17
CA PHE A 27 9.96 -30.43 17.86
C PHE A 27 10.47 -29.20 18.63
N ASN A 28 11.73 -29.22 19.06
CA ASN A 28 12.38 -28.16 19.85
C ASN A 28 13.73 -27.81 19.23
N PRO A 29 13.74 -27.16 18.06
CA PRO A 29 14.99 -26.79 17.43
C PRO A 29 15.76 -25.80 18.30
N MET A 30 17.07 -26.01 18.43
CA MET A 30 17.90 -25.15 19.26
C MET A 30 18.02 -23.75 18.64
N PRO A 31 17.82 -22.68 19.44
CA PRO A 31 18.03 -21.32 18.98
C PRO A 31 19.50 -21.10 18.66
N THR A 32 19.76 -20.34 17.60
CA THR A 32 21.13 -19.94 17.23
C THR A 32 21.71 -18.92 18.22
N PRO A 33 23.03 -18.84 18.39
CA PRO A 33 23.65 -17.78 19.20
C PRO A 33 23.14 -16.38 18.80
N GLY A 34 22.89 -15.52 19.79
CA GLY A 34 22.31 -14.18 19.56
C GLY A 34 20.83 -14.18 19.17
N PHE A 35 20.12 -15.30 19.30
CA PHE A 35 18.68 -15.37 19.06
C PHE A 35 17.86 -14.45 19.98
N ASP A 36 18.15 -14.44 21.27
CA ASP A 36 17.43 -13.58 22.24
C ASP A 36 17.64 -12.09 21.91
N ALA A 37 18.86 -11.68 21.58
CA ALA A 37 19.16 -10.32 21.12
C ALA A 37 18.34 -9.92 19.88
N ARG A 38 18.21 -10.81 18.88
CA ARG A 38 17.37 -10.56 17.70
C ARG A 38 15.89 -10.41 18.04
N LEU A 39 15.39 -11.11 19.05
CA LEU A 39 14.02 -10.93 19.54
C LEU A 39 13.82 -9.55 20.18
N TYR A 40 14.78 -9.06 20.97
CA TYR A 40 14.72 -7.70 21.52
C TYR A 40 14.75 -6.63 20.42
N VAL A 41 15.58 -6.80 19.39
CA VAL A 41 15.60 -5.90 18.23
C VAL A 41 14.24 -5.89 17.52
N LEU A 42 13.62 -7.05 17.33
CA LEU A 42 12.27 -7.14 16.76
C LEU A 42 11.22 -6.43 17.64
N TRP A 43 11.30 -6.57 18.97
CA TRP A 43 10.45 -5.82 19.89
C TRP A 43 10.62 -4.32 19.75
N ALA A 44 11.86 -3.83 19.64
CA ALA A 44 12.14 -2.42 19.42
C ALA A 44 11.55 -1.91 18.09
N LEU A 45 11.73 -2.66 16.99
CA LEU A 45 11.16 -2.30 15.68
C LEU A 45 9.64 -2.26 15.70
N MET A 46 8.95 -3.25 16.30
CA MET A 46 7.49 -3.23 16.42
C MET A 46 6.99 -2.05 17.27
N GLY A 47 7.73 -1.70 18.33
CA GLY A 47 7.45 -0.52 19.14
C GLY A 47 7.57 0.77 18.32
N TYR A 48 8.67 0.90 17.56
CA TYR A 48 8.89 2.04 16.67
C TYR A 48 7.79 2.14 15.60
N GLY A 49 7.50 1.07 14.88
CA GLY A 49 6.45 1.04 13.85
C GLY A 49 5.07 1.40 14.39
N SER A 50 4.75 0.96 15.62
CA SER A 50 3.50 1.33 16.29
C SER A 50 3.44 2.83 16.59
N VAL A 51 4.51 3.40 17.14
CA VAL A 51 4.60 4.85 17.42
C VAL A 51 4.50 5.65 16.12
N MET A 52 5.24 5.26 15.09
CA MET A 52 5.22 5.94 13.79
C MET A 52 3.86 5.87 13.11
N ALA A 53 3.16 4.74 13.19
CA ALA A 53 1.80 4.62 12.65
C ALA A 53 0.82 5.57 13.37
N ILE A 54 0.94 5.72 14.69
CA ILE A 54 0.12 6.67 15.47
C ILE A 54 0.43 8.12 15.08
N VAL A 55 1.72 8.50 15.02
CA VAL A 55 2.15 9.84 14.59
C VAL A 55 1.64 10.13 13.17
N TYR A 56 1.74 9.14 12.28
CA TYR A 56 1.29 9.26 10.91
C TYR A 56 -0.23 9.45 10.81
N LEU A 57 -1.02 8.71 11.59
CA LEU A 57 -2.48 8.92 11.71
C LEU A 57 -2.83 10.33 12.18
N GLN A 58 -2.11 10.84 13.19
CA GLN A 58 -2.34 12.20 13.71
C GLN A 58 -2.02 13.28 12.68
N SER A 59 -1.03 13.04 11.80
CA SER A 59 -0.61 14.01 10.80
C SER A 59 -1.52 14.14 9.58
N ASN A 60 -2.38 13.16 9.29
CA ASN A 60 -3.13 13.07 8.03
C ASN A 60 -4.62 13.45 8.09
N GLY A 61 -5.10 14.04 9.20
CA GLY A 61 -6.47 14.57 9.31
C GLY A 61 -7.57 13.50 9.45
N LEU A 62 -8.77 13.92 9.87
CA LEU A 62 -9.88 13.08 10.38
C LEU A 62 -10.72 12.35 9.32
N HIS A 63 -10.28 12.24 8.07
CA HIS A 63 -11.07 11.56 7.04
C HIS A 63 -10.74 10.05 7.01
N ILE A 64 -11.68 9.24 7.50
CA ILE A 64 -11.54 7.77 7.65
C ILE A 64 -11.91 7.02 6.35
N VAL A 65 -12.90 7.52 5.60
CA VAL A 65 -13.39 6.84 4.39
C VAL A 65 -12.62 7.31 3.16
N GLY A 66 -11.86 6.41 2.54
CA GLY A 66 -11.06 6.69 1.34
C GLY A 66 -9.61 7.14 1.60
N ASN A 67 -9.18 7.20 2.86
CA ASN A 67 -7.81 7.60 3.21
C ASN A 67 -6.89 6.37 3.26
N GLN A 68 -6.25 6.08 2.12
CA GLN A 68 -5.23 5.02 1.99
C GLN A 68 -4.19 5.09 3.12
N HIS A 69 -3.78 6.31 3.52
CA HIS A 69 -2.79 6.51 4.57
C HIS A 69 -3.29 6.05 5.94
N ALA A 70 -4.57 6.29 6.26
CA ALA A 70 -5.16 5.82 7.51
C ALA A 70 -5.30 4.29 7.54
N LEU A 71 -5.72 3.68 6.43
CA LEU A 71 -5.79 2.23 6.31
C LEU A 71 -4.40 1.60 6.45
N PHE A 72 -3.38 2.13 5.76
CA PHE A 72 -2.00 1.68 5.86
C PHE A 72 -1.51 1.70 7.32
N ALA A 73 -1.71 2.82 8.03
CA ALA A 73 -1.32 2.94 9.43
C ALA A 73 -2.07 1.96 10.35
N PHE A 74 -3.38 1.81 10.15
CA PHE A 74 -4.21 0.89 10.93
C PHE A 74 -3.78 -0.56 10.75
N PHE A 75 -3.57 -1.00 9.51
CA PHE A 75 -3.10 -2.36 9.23
C PHE A 75 -1.64 -2.58 9.66
N SER A 76 -0.81 -1.53 9.64
CA SER A 76 0.51 -1.57 10.26
C SER A 76 0.42 -1.82 11.77
N LEU A 77 -0.45 -1.11 12.49
CA LEU A 77 -0.68 -1.32 13.93
C LEU A 77 -1.20 -2.72 14.22
N ALA A 78 -2.18 -3.20 13.47
CA ALA A 78 -2.72 -4.55 13.61
C ALA A 78 -1.62 -5.61 13.38
N SER A 79 -0.78 -5.42 12.36
CA SER A 79 0.35 -6.29 12.06
C SER A 79 1.39 -6.27 13.18
N CYS A 80 1.74 -5.10 13.72
CA CYS A 80 2.65 -4.97 14.85
C CYS A 80 2.12 -5.68 16.09
N ALA A 81 0.83 -5.56 16.41
CA ALA A 81 0.21 -6.24 17.54
C ALA A 81 0.27 -7.77 17.42
N VAL A 82 -0.01 -8.32 16.23
CA VAL A 82 0.09 -9.77 15.98
C VAL A 82 1.54 -10.24 16.01
N LEU A 83 2.47 -9.46 15.42
CA LEU A 83 3.90 -9.76 15.45
C LEU A 83 4.47 -9.72 16.88
N LEU A 84 3.98 -8.84 17.75
CA LEU A 84 4.37 -8.79 19.17
C LEU A 84 3.97 -10.09 19.88
N CYS A 85 2.74 -10.54 19.64
CA CYS A 85 2.24 -11.80 20.20
C CYS A 85 3.01 -13.01 19.64
N TYR A 86 3.28 -13.02 18.34
CA TYR A 86 4.09 -14.04 17.67
C TYR A 86 5.49 -14.10 18.27
N ASN A 87 6.19 -12.97 18.39
CA ASN A 87 7.54 -12.90 18.94
C ASN A 87 7.59 -13.34 20.42
N ASN A 88 6.61 -12.93 21.23
CA ASN A 88 6.50 -13.39 22.61
C ASN A 88 6.23 -14.91 22.68
N ASN A 89 5.36 -15.46 21.82
CA ASN A 89 5.15 -16.90 21.75
C ASN A 89 6.44 -17.62 21.32
N PHE A 90 7.13 -17.11 20.32
CA PHE A 90 8.36 -17.69 19.81
C PHE A 90 9.48 -17.68 20.85
N ARG A 91 9.59 -16.61 21.66
CA ARG A 91 10.47 -16.57 22.84
C ARG A 91 10.14 -17.67 23.84
N ARG A 92 8.87 -17.82 24.22
CA ARG A 92 8.41 -18.84 25.18
C ARG A 92 8.66 -20.27 24.67
N VAL A 93 8.52 -20.48 23.38
CA VAL A 93 8.70 -21.76 22.73
C VAL A 93 10.19 -22.11 22.58
N ALA A 94 10.98 -21.20 21.99
CA ALA A 94 12.38 -21.48 21.67
C ALA A 94 13.32 -21.41 22.88
N LEU A 95 13.11 -20.46 23.80
CA LEU A 95 13.99 -20.28 24.97
C LEU A 95 13.46 -21.01 26.20
N LEU A 96 12.15 -20.95 26.45
CA LEU A 96 11.56 -21.53 27.67
C LEU A 96 11.00 -22.94 27.46
N GLN A 97 10.95 -23.43 26.21
CA GLN A 97 10.35 -24.73 25.84
C GLN A 97 8.91 -24.92 26.36
N ARG A 98 8.16 -23.81 26.46
CA ARG A 98 6.76 -23.79 26.93
C ARG A 98 5.80 -23.49 25.78
N PHE A 99 4.55 -23.92 25.93
CA PHE A 99 3.43 -23.64 24.99
C PHE A 99 3.62 -24.17 23.56
N GLN A 100 4.36 -25.27 23.40
CA GLN A 100 4.63 -25.89 22.10
C GLN A 100 3.37 -26.29 21.31
N SER A 101 2.30 -26.67 22.01
CA SER A 101 1.01 -27.01 21.41
C SER A 101 0.33 -25.81 20.73
N ARG A 102 0.71 -24.57 21.09
CA ARG A 102 0.15 -23.32 20.55
C ARG A 102 1.07 -22.63 19.55
N THR A 103 2.30 -23.13 19.33
CA THR A 103 3.30 -22.47 18.47
C THR A 103 2.78 -22.23 17.06
N TYR A 104 2.14 -23.25 16.47
CA TYR A 104 1.72 -23.17 15.08
C TYR A 104 0.56 -22.19 14.85
N PHE A 105 -0.32 -22.03 15.84
CA PHE A 105 -1.37 -21.01 15.79
C PHE A 105 -0.78 -19.62 15.54
N TRP A 106 0.22 -19.22 16.31
CA TRP A 106 0.87 -17.92 16.14
C TRP A 106 1.68 -17.84 14.84
N ARG A 107 2.31 -18.95 14.44
CA ARG A 107 3.11 -19.03 13.21
C ARG A 107 2.26 -18.91 11.94
N SER A 108 1.03 -19.39 11.95
CA SER A 108 0.08 -19.20 10.85
C SER A 108 -0.58 -17.83 10.92
N LEU A 109 -1.05 -17.43 12.11
CA LEU A 109 -1.79 -16.19 12.31
C LEU A 109 -1.01 -14.95 11.89
N VAL A 110 0.32 -14.96 12.02
CA VAL A 110 1.18 -13.83 11.64
C VAL A 110 1.06 -13.47 10.16
N TRP A 111 0.78 -14.42 9.27
CA TRP A 111 0.72 -14.15 7.82
C TRP A 111 -0.54 -13.41 7.40
N ILE A 112 -1.67 -13.62 8.08
CA ILE A 112 -2.96 -13.01 7.75
C ILE A 112 -2.88 -11.47 7.73
N PRO A 113 -2.49 -10.77 8.82
CA PRO A 113 -2.43 -9.31 8.80
C PRO A 113 -1.36 -8.78 7.84
N LEU A 114 -0.26 -9.52 7.63
CA LEU A 114 0.78 -9.13 6.68
C LEU A 114 0.27 -9.17 5.23
N ILE A 115 -0.43 -10.25 4.85
CA ILE A 115 -1.03 -10.39 3.52
C ILE A 115 -2.13 -9.35 3.34
N VAL A 116 -3.01 -9.16 4.32
CA VAL A 116 -4.08 -8.15 4.27
C VAL A 116 -3.49 -6.75 4.10
N HIS A 117 -2.47 -6.40 4.89
CA HIS A 117 -1.82 -5.10 4.81
C HIS A 117 -1.18 -4.91 3.43
N ALA A 118 -0.42 -5.90 2.95
CA ALA A 118 0.22 -5.85 1.64
C ALA A 118 -0.81 -5.75 0.51
N TRP A 119 -1.92 -6.49 0.58
CA TRP A 119 -3.01 -6.44 -0.41
C TRP A 119 -3.65 -5.05 -0.49
N ILE A 120 -4.05 -4.51 0.66
CA ILE A 120 -4.73 -3.21 0.74
C ILE A 120 -3.81 -2.09 0.25
N SER A 121 -2.57 -2.07 0.75
CA SER A 121 -1.53 -1.13 0.33
C SER A 121 -1.26 -1.19 -1.18
N SER A 122 -0.99 -2.39 -1.71
CA SER A 122 -0.72 -2.58 -3.15
C SER A 122 -1.91 -2.16 -4.01
N TRP A 123 -3.12 -2.50 -3.60
CA TRP A 123 -4.32 -2.19 -4.38
C TRP A 123 -4.69 -0.71 -4.33
N SER A 124 -4.61 -0.08 -3.16
CA SER A 124 -4.87 1.36 -3.03
C SER A 124 -3.91 2.15 -3.91
N ASN A 125 -2.64 1.77 -3.96
CA ASN A 125 -1.68 2.34 -4.88
C ASN A 125 -2.01 2.13 -6.35
N LEU A 126 -2.34 0.89 -6.72
CA LEU A 126 -2.73 0.60 -8.10
C LEU A 126 -3.96 1.43 -8.49
N GLN A 127 -4.95 1.54 -7.62
CA GLN A 127 -6.16 2.32 -7.84
C GLN A 127 -5.85 3.82 -7.96
N ALA A 128 -5.00 4.38 -7.11
CA ALA A 128 -4.54 5.77 -7.20
C ALA A 128 -3.81 6.03 -8.52
N ALA A 129 -2.93 5.11 -8.94
CA ALA A 129 -2.21 5.18 -10.21
C ALA A 129 -3.17 5.11 -11.42
N ILE A 130 -4.15 4.21 -11.39
CA ILE A 130 -5.19 4.10 -12.42
C ILE A 130 -6.00 5.38 -12.50
N LEU A 131 -6.50 5.91 -11.38
CA LEU A 131 -7.31 7.13 -11.37
C LEU A 131 -6.51 8.35 -11.86
N SER A 132 -5.25 8.47 -11.44
CA SER A 132 -4.34 9.51 -11.92
C SER A 132 -4.09 9.38 -13.43
N SER A 133 -3.85 8.15 -13.90
CA SER A 133 -3.63 7.86 -15.32
C SER A 133 -4.87 8.12 -16.17
N GLN A 134 -6.05 7.67 -15.75
CA GLN A 134 -7.32 7.90 -16.46
C GLN A 134 -7.68 9.39 -16.53
N LYS A 135 -7.46 10.13 -15.45
CA LYS A 135 -7.66 11.57 -15.42
C LYS A 135 -6.70 12.28 -16.37
N ALA A 136 -5.46 11.80 -16.49
CA ALA A 136 -4.52 12.28 -17.48
C ALA A 136 -5.00 11.90 -18.89
N THR A 137 -5.05 10.62 -19.24
CA THR A 137 -5.22 10.15 -20.63
C THR A 137 -6.62 10.32 -21.20
N LYS A 138 -7.64 10.58 -20.37
CA LYS A 138 -9.07 10.46 -20.74
C LYS A 138 -9.46 9.09 -21.31
N THR A 139 -8.60 8.08 -21.16
CA THR A 139 -8.88 6.71 -21.56
C THR A 139 -9.13 5.86 -20.33
N HIS A 140 -10.27 5.17 -20.31
CA HIS A 140 -10.61 4.27 -19.22
C HIS A 140 -9.86 2.95 -19.38
N ILE A 141 -8.67 2.85 -18.76
CA ILE A 141 -7.84 1.62 -18.77
C ILE A 141 -8.57 0.45 -18.07
N LEU A 142 -9.31 0.73 -17.00
CA LEU A 142 -10.00 -0.26 -16.19
C LEU A 142 -11.36 0.29 -15.74
N SER A 143 -12.44 -0.48 -15.95
CA SER A 143 -13.76 -0.07 -15.46
C SER A 143 -13.77 -0.11 -13.92
N PRO A 144 -14.43 0.85 -13.24
CA PRO A 144 -14.54 0.85 -11.79
C PRO A 144 -15.14 -0.44 -11.23
N LYS A 145 -16.10 -1.06 -11.94
CA LYS A 145 -16.72 -2.33 -11.54
C LYS A 145 -15.69 -3.48 -11.55
N LEU A 146 -14.83 -3.53 -12.58
CA LEU A 146 -13.79 -4.53 -12.68
C LEU A 146 -12.70 -4.33 -11.62
N ALA A 147 -12.30 -3.07 -11.38
CA ALA A 147 -11.34 -2.73 -10.33
C ALA A 147 -11.86 -3.17 -8.94
N ASN A 148 -13.09 -2.81 -8.60
CA ASN A 148 -13.69 -3.20 -7.32
C ASN A 148 -13.91 -4.72 -7.23
N GLY A 149 -14.28 -5.38 -8.33
CA GLY A 149 -14.39 -6.83 -8.39
C GLY A 149 -13.07 -7.55 -8.10
N LEU A 150 -11.97 -7.09 -8.71
CA LEU A 150 -10.63 -7.62 -8.45
C LEU A 150 -10.16 -7.36 -7.02
N TYR A 151 -10.47 -6.18 -6.47
CA TYR A 151 -10.19 -5.85 -5.07
C TYR A 151 -10.87 -6.84 -4.09
N ILE A 152 -12.16 -7.09 -4.29
CA ILE A 152 -12.95 -8.02 -3.47
C ILE A 152 -12.46 -9.46 -3.68
N ALA A 153 -12.14 -9.84 -4.92
CA ALA A 153 -11.63 -11.17 -5.24
C ALA A 153 -10.35 -11.51 -4.46
N GLY A 154 -9.46 -10.54 -4.22
CA GLY A 154 -8.28 -10.77 -3.38
C GLY A 154 -8.61 -11.14 -1.93
N PHE A 155 -9.68 -10.58 -1.35
CA PHE A 155 -10.15 -11.00 -0.02
C PHE A 155 -10.78 -12.40 -0.05
N LEU A 156 -11.43 -12.78 -1.15
CA LEU A 156 -11.95 -14.14 -1.29
C LEU A 156 -10.83 -15.18 -1.31
N VAL A 157 -9.64 -14.84 -1.83
CA VAL A 157 -8.43 -15.70 -1.77
C VAL A 157 -7.93 -15.89 -0.34
N LEU A 158 -8.22 -14.97 0.60
CA LEU A 158 -7.86 -15.11 2.01
C LEU A 158 -8.72 -16.11 2.78
N ILE A 159 -9.95 -16.37 2.34
CA ILE A 159 -10.85 -17.33 3.01
C ILE A 159 -10.20 -18.73 3.10
N PRO A 160 -9.74 -19.36 2.00
CA PRO A 160 -9.08 -20.66 2.10
C PRO A 160 -7.78 -20.60 2.91
N VAL A 161 -7.06 -19.47 2.90
CA VAL A 161 -5.87 -19.27 3.74
C VAL A 161 -6.23 -19.36 5.22
N ILE A 162 -7.24 -18.60 5.66
CA ILE A 162 -7.70 -18.58 7.06
C ILE A 162 -8.20 -19.96 7.49
N VAL A 163 -9.00 -20.62 6.66
CA VAL A 163 -9.54 -21.97 6.95
C VAL A 163 -8.38 -22.98 7.13
N LEU A 164 -7.41 -22.95 6.22
CA LEU A 164 -6.24 -23.81 6.29
C LEU A 164 -5.34 -23.48 7.49
N ASP A 165 -5.22 -22.22 7.88
CA ASP A 165 -4.47 -21.78 9.07
C ASP A 165 -5.08 -22.30 10.36
N VAL A 166 -6.40 -22.17 10.49
CA VAL A 166 -7.15 -22.73 11.63
C VAL A 166 -6.99 -24.25 11.65
N TYR A 167 -7.19 -24.91 10.51
CA TYR A 167 -7.07 -26.36 10.41
C TYR A 167 -5.64 -26.85 10.74
N THR A 168 -4.60 -26.18 10.24
CA THR A 168 -3.21 -26.54 10.51
C THR A 168 -2.82 -26.28 11.97
N ALA A 169 -3.35 -25.23 12.61
CA ALA A 169 -3.17 -25.02 14.04
C ALA A 169 -3.78 -26.17 14.86
N PHE A 170 -4.99 -26.64 14.50
CA PHE A 170 -5.60 -27.81 15.14
C PHE A 170 -4.83 -29.11 14.84
N ALA A 171 -4.40 -29.29 13.59
CA ALA A 171 -3.60 -30.45 13.19
C ALA A 171 -2.28 -30.49 13.96
N TRP A 172 -1.59 -29.36 14.09
CA TRP A 172 -0.36 -29.25 14.87
C TRP A 172 -0.55 -29.64 16.32
N ARG A 173 -1.61 -29.16 16.98
CA ARG A 173 -1.91 -29.55 18.37
C ARG A 173 -2.04 -31.07 18.50
N LYS A 174 -2.78 -31.72 17.59
CA LYS A 174 -2.92 -33.18 17.58
C LYS A 174 -1.58 -33.88 17.30
N THR A 175 -0.77 -33.35 16.38
CA THR A 175 0.58 -33.86 16.09
C THR A 175 1.50 -33.75 17.30
N TRP A 176 1.45 -32.63 18.01
CA TRP A 176 2.20 -32.40 19.24
C TRP A 176 1.81 -33.39 20.33
N ASP A 177 0.51 -33.55 20.59
CA ASP A 177 -0.01 -34.49 21.58
C ASP A 177 0.39 -35.94 21.23
N ALA A 178 0.30 -36.32 19.95
CA ALA A 178 0.78 -37.62 19.47
C ALA A 178 2.31 -37.78 19.63
N GLY A 179 3.07 -36.71 19.42
CA GLY A 179 4.52 -36.66 19.63
C GLY A 179 4.91 -36.87 21.10
N LEU A 180 4.15 -36.30 22.04
CA LEU A 180 4.35 -36.54 23.47
C LEU A 180 4.08 -38.01 23.84
N VAL A 181 3.00 -38.60 23.33
CA VAL A 181 2.70 -40.03 23.54
C VAL A 181 3.79 -40.92 22.96
N LEU A 182 4.25 -40.62 21.75
CA LEU A 182 5.35 -41.34 21.10
C LEU A 182 6.63 -41.24 21.94
N ARG A 183 6.96 -40.06 22.45
CA ARG A 183 8.11 -39.85 23.35
C ARG A 183 8.00 -40.73 24.60
N THR A 184 6.86 -40.71 25.29
CA THR A 184 6.67 -41.56 26.47
C THR A 184 6.77 -43.06 26.14
N THR A 185 6.29 -43.46 24.96
CA THR A 185 6.38 -44.84 24.48
C THR A 185 7.85 -45.22 24.24
N LEU A 186 8.63 -44.35 23.60
CA LEU A 186 10.06 -44.56 23.37
C LEU A 186 10.82 -44.75 24.69
N THR A 187 10.62 -43.88 25.68
CA THR A 187 11.26 -44.01 26.99
C THR A 187 10.85 -45.31 27.70
N SER A 188 9.58 -45.73 27.60
CA SER A 188 9.14 -47.00 28.19
C SER A 188 9.74 -48.24 27.48
N LEU A 189 9.91 -48.18 26.16
CA LEU A 189 10.49 -49.27 25.37
C LEU A 189 12.00 -49.37 25.55
N ASP A 190 12.69 -48.23 25.71
CA ASP A 190 14.11 -48.17 26.08
C ASP A 190 14.34 -48.93 27.40
N GLN A 191 13.58 -48.58 28.44
CA GLN A 191 13.65 -49.25 29.75
C GLN A 191 13.31 -50.74 29.67
N ALA A 192 12.31 -51.12 28.87
CA ALA A 192 11.85 -52.51 28.80
C ALA A 192 12.73 -53.40 27.90
N ARG A 193 13.36 -52.83 26.85
CA ARG A 193 14.04 -53.58 25.77
C ARG A 193 15.24 -52.82 25.19
N PRO A 194 16.26 -52.48 25.99
CA PRO A 194 17.37 -51.63 25.55
C PRO A 194 18.25 -52.27 24.44
N SER A 195 18.22 -53.60 24.31
CA SER A 195 19.03 -54.34 23.34
C SER A 195 18.33 -54.58 21.99
N ASN A 196 17.18 -53.94 21.72
CA ASN A 196 16.48 -54.12 20.46
C ASN A 196 17.30 -53.58 19.29
N SER A 197 17.27 -54.29 18.16
CA SER A 197 17.84 -53.78 16.91
C SER A 197 17.07 -52.56 16.42
N ALA A 198 17.74 -51.69 15.65
CA ALA A 198 17.11 -50.51 15.06
C ALA A 198 15.86 -50.85 14.22
N ARG A 199 15.85 -52.00 13.54
CA ARG A 199 14.69 -52.47 12.76
C ARG A 199 13.51 -52.84 13.66
N ALA A 200 13.77 -53.53 14.77
CA ALA A 200 12.75 -53.89 15.74
C ALA A 200 12.16 -52.65 16.43
N ALA A 201 13.01 -51.70 16.82
CA ALA A 201 12.57 -50.42 17.39
C ALA A 201 11.69 -49.62 16.41
N LYS A 202 12.11 -49.48 15.15
CA LYS A 202 11.31 -48.82 14.10
C LYS A 202 9.95 -49.49 13.89
N ALA A 203 9.90 -50.81 13.85
CA ALA A 203 8.65 -51.56 13.72
C ALA A 203 7.72 -51.33 14.92
N ALA A 204 8.26 -51.30 16.14
CA ALA A 204 7.49 -51.10 17.37
C ALA A 204 6.78 -49.72 17.42
N ILE A 205 7.40 -48.67 16.88
CA ILE A 205 6.83 -47.31 16.91
C ILE A 205 6.15 -46.87 15.61
N ALA A 206 6.18 -47.70 14.56
CA ALA A 206 5.77 -47.31 13.21
C ALA A 206 4.34 -46.72 13.17
N ALA A 207 3.39 -47.33 13.86
CA ALA A 207 2.01 -46.87 13.89
C ALA A 207 1.87 -45.47 14.52
N GLN A 208 2.58 -45.21 15.62
CA GLN A 208 2.56 -43.92 16.31
C GLN A 208 3.30 -42.85 15.50
N PHE A 209 4.45 -43.20 14.92
CA PHE A 209 5.21 -42.30 14.06
C PHE A 209 4.44 -41.89 12.81
N ASN A 210 3.75 -42.83 12.14
CA ASN A 210 2.93 -42.52 10.97
C ASN A 210 1.80 -41.53 11.29
N ARG A 211 1.19 -41.59 12.49
CA ARG A 211 0.20 -40.61 12.94
C ARG A 211 0.77 -39.19 13.02
N VAL A 212 2.03 -39.06 13.44
CA VAL A 212 2.74 -37.78 13.44
C VAL A 212 3.00 -37.34 12.01
N ALA A 213 3.62 -38.21 11.19
CA ALA A 213 4.04 -37.91 9.81
C ALA A 213 2.87 -37.47 8.91
N ASP A 214 1.73 -38.16 8.97
CA ASP A 214 0.60 -37.92 8.05
C ASP A 214 0.00 -36.51 8.20
N LYS A 215 0.17 -35.88 9.36
CA LYS A 215 -0.37 -34.54 9.65
C LYS A 215 0.54 -33.40 9.16
N LEU A 216 1.81 -33.67 8.88
CA LEU A 216 2.73 -32.64 8.37
C LEU A 216 2.48 -32.24 6.92
N HIS A 217 1.86 -33.09 6.10
CA HIS A 217 1.58 -32.78 4.69
C HIS A 217 0.71 -31.54 4.49
N MET A 218 -0.19 -31.28 5.42
CA MET A 218 -1.10 -30.13 5.36
C MET A 218 -0.35 -28.80 5.48
N LEU A 219 0.80 -28.78 6.16
CA LEU A 219 1.63 -27.59 6.28
C LEU A 219 2.15 -27.14 4.90
N GLN A 220 2.49 -28.08 4.02
CA GLN A 220 2.99 -27.76 2.68
C GLN A 220 1.92 -27.07 1.82
N ALA A 221 0.66 -27.52 1.93
CA ALA A 221 -0.45 -26.92 1.19
C ALA A 221 -0.66 -25.44 1.57
N VAL A 222 -0.55 -25.11 2.86
CA VAL A 222 -0.68 -23.73 3.34
C VAL A 222 0.43 -22.82 2.81
N HIS A 223 1.68 -23.29 2.86
CA HIS A 223 2.81 -22.51 2.35
C HIS A 223 2.69 -22.28 0.83
N ALA A 224 2.23 -23.27 0.07
CA ALA A 224 1.96 -23.09 -1.35
C ALA A 224 0.91 -22.00 -1.62
N LEU A 225 -0.14 -21.94 -0.79
CA LEU A 225 -1.18 -20.91 -0.89
C LEU A 225 -0.66 -19.51 -0.50
N TYR A 226 0.20 -19.42 0.52
CA TYR A 226 0.89 -18.15 0.84
C TYR A 226 1.76 -17.67 -0.32
N VAL A 227 2.56 -18.56 -0.92
CA VAL A 227 3.40 -18.23 -2.09
C VAL A 227 2.52 -17.75 -3.24
N PHE A 228 1.45 -18.48 -3.55
CA PHE A 228 0.50 -18.08 -4.60
C PHE A 228 -0.10 -16.69 -4.34
N THR A 229 -0.54 -16.43 -3.12
CA THR A 229 -1.11 -15.13 -2.74
C THR A 229 -0.09 -14.00 -2.86
N MET A 230 1.16 -14.24 -2.45
CA MET A 230 2.24 -13.27 -2.59
C MET A 230 2.61 -13.01 -4.06
N LEU A 231 2.57 -14.02 -4.92
CA LEU A 231 2.78 -13.84 -6.37
C LEU A 231 1.70 -12.95 -7.00
N ILE A 232 0.44 -13.08 -6.56
CA ILE A 232 -0.64 -12.17 -6.99
C ILE A 232 -0.32 -10.73 -6.56
N ILE A 233 0.07 -10.53 -5.30
CA ILE A 233 0.45 -9.19 -4.78
C ILE A 233 1.63 -8.61 -5.58
N ILE A 234 2.64 -9.41 -5.92
CA ILE A 234 3.75 -8.98 -6.79
C ILE A 234 3.21 -8.54 -8.16
N GLY A 235 2.31 -9.32 -8.76
CA GLY A 235 1.68 -8.98 -10.04
C GLY A 235 0.94 -7.63 -10.01
N VAL A 236 0.16 -7.38 -8.95
CA VAL A 236 -0.53 -6.09 -8.72
C VAL A 236 0.48 -4.94 -8.63
N ASN A 237 1.57 -5.12 -7.87
CA ASN A 237 2.61 -4.10 -7.73
C ASN A 237 3.37 -3.84 -9.04
N LEU A 238 3.67 -4.88 -9.83
CA LEU A 238 4.27 -4.71 -11.15
C LEU A 238 3.34 -3.94 -12.10
N GLY A 239 2.02 -4.18 -12.02
CA GLY A 239 1.02 -3.39 -12.73
C GLY A 239 1.06 -1.90 -12.32
N GLY A 240 1.14 -1.63 -11.01
CA GLY A 240 1.30 -0.27 -10.47
C GLY A 240 2.58 0.40 -10.99
N LEU A 241 3.70 -0.32 -11.02
CA LEU A 241 4.98 0.19 -11.53
C LEU A 241 4.91 0.54 -13.02
N GLY A 242 4.24 -0.28 -13.83
CA GLY A 242 3.99 0.01 -15.24
C GLY A 242 3.21 1.32 -15.45
N LEU A 243 2.21 1.57 -14.61
CA LEU A 243 1.46 2.83 -14.61
C LEU A 243 2.33 4.01 -14.16
N LEU A 244 3.22 3.81 -13.16
CA LEU A 244 4.16 4.84 -12.71
C LEU A 244 5.02 5.33 -13.87
N PHE A 245 5.64 4.40 -14.60
CA PHE A 245 6.51 4.73 -15.71
C PHE A 245 5.74 5.46 -16.82
N THR A 246 4.48 5.12 -17.02
CA THR A 246 3.61 5.81 -17.98
C THR A 246 3.33 7.24 -17.52
N LEU A 247 3.00 7.45 -16.23
CA LEU A 247 2.80 8.78 -15.64
C LEU A 247 4.07 9.62 -15.71
N GLN A 248 5.23 9.08 -15.34
CA GLN A 248 6.52 9.78 -15.41
C GLN A 248 6.85 10.25 -16.84
N ARG A 249 6.57 9.42 -17.85
CA ARG A 249 6.74 9.80 -19.26
C ARG A 249 5.81 10.98 -19.63
N GLN A 250 4.56 10.96 -19.17
CA GLN A 250 3.62 12.05 -19.40
C GLN A 250 4.03 13.34 -18.68
N VAL A 251 4.49 13.25 -17.43
CA VAL A 251 5.02 14.40 -16.69
C VAL A 251 6.21 15.01 -17.40
N LYS A 252 7.16 14.17 -17.82
CA LYS A 252 8.34 14.63 -18.54
C LYS A 252 7.96 15.33 -19.84
N PHE A 253 7.05 14.75 -20.62
CA PHE A 253 6.55 15.37 -21.84
C PHE A 253 5.88 16.71 -21.60
N ASN A 254 4.94 16.78 -20.66
CA ASN A 254 4.22 18.02 -20.33
C ASN A 254 5.14 19.09 -19.74
N SER A 255 6.13 18.69 -18.94
CA SER A 255 7.13 19.62 -18.40
C SER A 255 7.97 20.25 -19.52
N HIS A 256 8.37 19.45 -20.52
CA HIS A 256 9.13 19.94 -21.66
C HIS A 256 8.30 20.89 -22.53
N LEU A 257 7.04 20.53 -22.81
CA LEU A 257 6.12 21.38 -23.55
C LEU A 257 5.89 22.72 -22.82
N SER A 258 5.75 22.68 -21.50
CA SER A 258 5.57 23.90 -20.70
C SER A 258 6.80 24.81 -20.74
N LEU A 259 8.01 24.23 -20.74
CA LEU A 259 9.25 24.98 -20.88
C LEU A 259 9.36 25.61 -22.27
N GLN A 260 9.01 24.86 -23.33
CA GLN A 260 9.01 25.39 -24.69
C GLN A 260 8.06 26.58 -24.84
N ILE A 261 6.83 26.48 -24.33
CA ILE A 261 5.85 27.58 -24.35
C ILE A 261 6.38 28.80 -23.58
N ARG A 262 7.05 28.59 -22.44
CA ARG A 262 7.65 29.69 -21.66
C ARG A 262 8.81 30.36 -22.40
N THR A 263 9.63 29.59 -23.11
CA THR A 263 10.73 30.15 -23.91
C THR A 263 10.23 30.87 -25.17
N SER A 264 9.15 30.38 -25.80
CA SER A 264 8.60 31.01 -27.00
C SER A 264 7.72 32.23 -26.72
N SER A 265 7.12 32.32 -25.52
CA SER A 265 6.38 33.50 -25.04
C SER A 265 7.27 34.58 -24.44
N HIS A 266 8.59 34.41 -24.47
CA HIS A 266 9.55 35.46 -24.15
C HIS A 266 10.21 36.15 -25.38
N PRO A 267 9.47 36.59 -26.44
CA PRO A 267 10.07 37.34 -27.52
C PRO A 267 9.90 38.87 -27.32
N ALA A 268 11.03 39.56 -27.50
CA ALA A 268 11.13 40.80 -28.31
C ALA A 268 10.69 42.18 -27.76
N HIS A 269 10.53 42.40 -26.45
CA HIS A 269 10.34 43.78 -25.94
C HIS A 269 11.62 44.51 -25.46
N ALA A 270 12.81 43.92 -25.61
CA ALA A 270 14.06 44.53 -25.11
C ALA A 270 14.98 45.12 -26.22
N SER A 271 14.54 45.22 -27.47
CA SER A 271 15.39 45.72 -28.56
C SER A 271 14.68 46.73 -29.47
N SER A 272 14.19 47.85 -28.91
CA SER A 272 13.79 49.03 -29.70
C SER A 272 13.83 50.34 -28.89
N THR A 273 14.97 50.66 -28.29
CA THR A 273 15.36 51.99 -27.78
C THR A 273 16.89 51.96 -27.81
N THR A 274 17.66 52.74 -28.54
CA THR A 274 17.54 54.12 -29.00
C THR A 274 18.69 54.36 -29.99
N SER A 275 18.40 54.74 -31.23
CA SER A 275 19.37 55.37 -32.15
C SER A 275 18.68 56.58 -32.77
N ALA A 276 18.73 57.69 -32.04
CA ALA A 276 18.77 59.02 -32.63
C ALA A 276 20.12 59.13 -33.37
N GLY A 277 20.30 59.75 -34.52
CA GLY A 277 19.49 60.66 -35.32
C GLY A 277 20.50 61.56 -36.04
N SER A 278 20.46 61.64 -37.36
CA SER A 278 21.03 62.75 -38.14
C SER A 278 20.76 62.55 -39.64
N SER A 279 19.75 63.23 -40.18
CA SER A 279 19.85 63.77 -41.53
C SER A 279 18.91 64.98 -41.68
N ILE A 280 19.57 66.09 -42.00
CA ILE A 280 19.04 67.42 -42.31
C ILE A 280 18.68 67.44 -43.81
N GLY A 281 17.56 68.06 -44.19
CA GLY A 281 17.21 68.26 -45.61
C GLY A 281 15.84 68.89 -45.85
N THR A 282 15.81 70.21 -45.67
CA THR A 282 14.91 71.32 -46.07
C THR A 282 13.77 71.19 -47.13
N PRO A 283 12.82 72.18 -47.14
CA PRO A 283 11.44 72.08 -47.67
C PRO A 283 11.18 72.86 -48.97
N LEU A 284 10.00 72.67 -49.62
CA LEU A 284 9.35 73.74 -50.40
C LEU A 284 7.85 73.49 -50.74
N ALA A 285 7.08 74.59 -50.61
CA ALA A 285 5.85 75.00 -51.32
C ALA A 285 4.47 74.34 -51.04
N SER A 286 3.57 75.18 -50.53
CA SER A 286 2.08 75.15 -50.57
C SER A 286 1.57 75.99 -51.78
N PRO A 287 0.28 76.39 -51.91
CA PRO A 287 -1.03 75.71 -51.86
C PRO A 287 -1.98 76.09 -53.05
N ALA A 288 -3.16 75.45 -53.20
CA ALA A 288 -4.41 76.04 -53.75
C ALA A 288 -5.58 75.03 -53.57
N LEU A 289 -6.63 75.31 -52.76
CA LEU A 289 -7.88 76.05 -53.02
C LEU A 289 -8.88 75.40 -54.01
N GLY A 290 -10.10 75.06 -53.54
CA GLY A 290 -11.28 74.89 -54.40
C GLY A 290 -12.36 73.89 -53.89
N PRO A 291 -13.66 74.26 -53.71
CA PRO A 291 -14.59 73.55 -52.82
C PRO A 291 -15.86 72.96 -53.58
N PRO A 292 -17.09 72.85 -53.02
CA PRO A 292 -17.87 71.59 -53.00
C PRO A 292 -19.22 71.64 -53.77
N SER A 293 -19.95 70.51 -53.75
CA SER A 293 -21.44 70.38 -53.62
C SER A 293 -22.18 69.57 -54.71
N THR A 294 -23.10 68.72 -54.23
CA THR A 294 -24.48 68.36 -54.73
C THR A 294 -24.73 68.07 -56.22
N ALA A 295 -25.58 67.14 -56.66
CA ALA A 295 -26.59 66.22 -56.14
C ALA A 295 -26.85 65.19 -57.28
N LEU A 296 -27.62 64.09 -57.21
CA LEU A 296 -29.08 64.02 -57.10
C LEU A 296 -29.51 62.55 -57.36
N LEU A 297 -30.50 62.10 -56.58
CA LEU A 297 -31.63 61.21 -56.92
C LEU A 297 -31.41 59.75 -57.41
N SER A 298 -31.90 58.77 -56.62
CA SER A 298 -33.17 58.06 -56.89
C SER A 298 -33.45 56.97 -55.83
N ASP A 299 -34.59 57.09 -55.14
CA ASP A 299 -35.34 56.06 -54.39
C ASP A 299 -36.46 55.52 -55.32
N PRO A 300 -37.12 54.34 -55.15
CA PRO A 300 -37.89 53.94 -53.92
C PRO A 300 -38.02 52.37 -53.73
N PRO A 301 -39.05 51.79 -53.05
CA PRO A 301 -39.16 51.62 -51.59
C PRO A 301 -39.40 50.15 -51.08
N HIS A 302 -39.01 49.89 -49.81
CA HIS A 302 -39.52 48.88 -48.83
C HIS A 302 -39.41 47.35 -49.09
N PRO A 303 -39.54 46.44 -48.08
CA PRO A 303 -39.65 46.62 -46.61
C PRO A 303 -38.74 45.71 -45.71
N LEU A 304 -38.56 46.17 -44.46
CA LEU A 304 -38.46 45.41 -43.19
C LEU A 304 -37.32 44.40 -42.96
N SER A 305 -36.32 44.85 -42.19
CA SER A 305 -35.43 44.03 -41.36
C SER A 305 -36.17 43.35 -40.18
N PRO A 306 -35.71 42.18 -39.71
CA PRO A 306 -35.64 41.87 -38.31
C PRO A 306 -34.30 42.37 -37.74
N ARG A 307 -34.40 43.30 -36.81
CA ARG A 307 -33.31 43.87 -36.01
C ARG A 307 -32.80 42.79 -35.05
N VAL A 308 -31.71 42.12 -35.41
CA VAL A 308 -30.92 41.28 -34.50
C VAL A 308 -30.10 42.23 -33.62
N ASN A 309 -30.58 42.48 -32.40
CA ASN A 309 -29.81 43.17 -31.38
C ASN A 309 -28.56 42.34 -31.07
N GLY A 310 -27.40 42.93 -31.39
CA GLY A 310 -26.10 42.39 -31.03
C GLY A 310 -25.86 42.55 -29.54
N ASP A 311 -26.08 41.47 -28.80
CA ASP A 311 -25.31 41.18 -27.59
C ASP A 311 -24.12 40.32 -28.03
N GLN A 312 -23.03 40.98 -28.45
CA GLN A 312 -21.73 40.32 -28.59
C GLN A 312 -21.18 40.07 -27.19
N THR A 313 -21.68 39.04 -26.52
CA THR A 313 -20.85 38.38 -25.51
C THR A 313 -19.64 37.80 -26.24
N PRO A 314 -18.39 38.18 -25.87
CA PRO A 314 -17.21 37.63 -26.51
C PRO A 314 -17.28 36.10 -26.41
N PRO A 315 -16.94 35.34 -27.47
CA PRO A 315 -16.95 33.90 -27.39
C PRO A 315 -16.04 33.50 -26.23
N LYS A 316 -16.64 32.96 -25.16
CA LYS A 316 -15.92 32.21 -24.13
C LYS A 316 -15.34 31.01 -24.85
N THR A 317 -14.19 31.21 -25.49
CA THR A 317 -13.29 30.13 -25.84
C THR A 317 -12.91 29.53 -24.51
N ASN A 318 -13.67 28.50 -24.11
CA ASN A 318 -13.23 27.56 -23.11
C ASN A 318 -11.94 26.98 -23.69
N LEU A 319 -10.83 27.64 -23.38
CA LEU A 319 -9.47 27.21 -23.62
C LEU A 319 -9.25 26.07 -22.63
N LEU A 320 -10.01 25.00 -22.85
CA LEU A 320 -9.84 23.68 -22.30
C LEU A 320 -8.49 23.25 -22.80
N ARG A 321 -7.49 23.63 -22.00
CA ARG A 321 -6.07 23.42 -22.25
C ARG A 321 -5.91 21.92 -22.46
N HIS A 322 -5.87 21.52 -23.72
CA HIS A 322 -5.62 20.16 -24.11
C HIS A 322 -4.21 19.84 -23.61
N VAL A 323 -4.13 18.99 -22.60
CA VAL A 323 -2.89 18.30 -22.26
C VAL A 323 -2.56 17.49 -23.51
N PHE A 324 -1.55 17.93 -24.26
CA PHE A 324 -1.11 17.22 -25.45
C PHE A 324 -0.45 15.91 -24.99
N PHE A 325 -0.88 14.80 -25.56
CA PHE A 325 -0.26 13.51 -25.29
C PHE A 325 0.82 13.25 -26.33
N ALA A 326 1.99 12.82 -25.87
CA ALA A 326 3.01 12.19 -26.71
C ALA A 326 2.50 10.82 -27.19
N GLY A 327 1.56 10.82 -28.12
CA GLY A 327 1.00 9.62 -28.71
C GLY A 327 1.21 9.64 -30.23
N GLN A 328 2.26 8.97 -30.68
CA GLN A 328 2.36 8.37 -32.03
C GLN A 328 2.44 9.28 -33.27
N THR A 329 2.99 10.49 -33.22
CA THR A 329 3.60 11.03 -34.45
C THR A 329 4.99 10.43 -34.58
N LYS A 330 5.07 9.24 -35.17
CA LYS A 330 6.31 8.64 -35.67
C LYS A 330 6.69 9.39 -36.95
N GLU A 331 6.97 10.67 -36.81
CA GLU A 331 7.41 11.53 -37.91
C GLU A 331 8.89 11.21 -38.12
N LYS A 332 9.15 10.53 -39.23
CA LYS A 332 10.45 10.04 -39.66
C LYS A 332 11.21 11.22 -40.26
N ASP A 333 11.64 12.15 -39.42
CA ASP A 333 12.51 13.23 -39.87
C ASP A 333 13.98 12.82 -39.72
N ASP A 334 14.50 12.33 -40.84
CA ASP A 334 15.94 12.19 -41.13
C ASP A 334 16.57 13.60 -41.19
N SER A 335 16.89 14.17 -40.04
CA SER A 335 17.64 15.42 -39.94
C SER A 335 18.76 15.24 -38.92
N SER A 336 19.89 14.76 -39.42
CA SER A 336 21.16 14.72 -38.71
C SER A 336 21.69 16.13 -38.53
N ASP A 337 21.55 16.71 -37.32
CA ASP A 337 22.48 17.76 -36.90
C ASP A 337 22.79 17.77 -35.39
N THR A 338 23.99 17.27 -35.13
CA THR A 338 25.01 17.69 -34.17
C THR A 338 24.63 18.40 -32.85
N THR A 339 24.79 17.63 -31.76
CA THR A 339 25.55 17.98 -30.54
C THR A 339 25.52 19.44 -30.04
N ALA A 340 24.41 19.82 -29.40
CA ALA A 340 24.46 20.74 -28.27
C ALA A 340 23.83 20.05 -27.06
N SER A 341 24.65 19.66 -26.10
CA SER A 341 24.26 19.23 -24.75
C SER A 341 23.57 20.41 -24.03
N ARG A 342 22.36 20.73 -24.45
CA ARG A 342 21.51 21.75 -23.85
C ARG A 342 21.15 21.24 -22.46
N GLY A 343 21.72 21.88 -21.44
CA GLY A 343 21.60 21.51 -20.04
C GLY A 343 20.16 21.12 -19.69
N ARG A 344 20.00 19.87 -19.24
CA ARG A 344 18.71 19.29 -18.85
C ARG A 344 18.29 19.92 -17.52
N ASN A 345 17.87 21.19 -17.55
CA ASN A 345 17.41 21.94 -16.38
C ASN A 345 16.03 21.41 -15.98
N HIS A 346 16.01 20.36 -15.15
CA HIS A 346 14.80 19.93 -14.47
C HIS A 346 14.31 21.08 -13.58
N ILE A 347 13.06 21.49 -13.74
CA ILE A 347 12.42 22.46 -12.83
C ILE A 347 12.45 21.83 -11.43
N SER A 348 13.11 22.48 -10.48
CA SER A 348 13.23 21.96 -9.12
C SER A 348 11.90 22.11 -8.38
N VAL A 349 11.66 21.23 -7.39
CA VAL A 349 10.47 21.32 -6.51
C VAL A 349 10.35 22.71 -5.87
N GLY A 350 11.49 23.35 -5.56
CA GLY A 350 11.53 24.72 -5.03
C GLY A 350 10.99 25.76 -6.02
N GLN A 351 11.35 25.66 -7.31
CA GLN A 351 10.84 26.55 -8.34
C GLN A 351 9.34 26.34 -8.62
N LEU A 352 8.88 25.09 -8.58
CA LEU A 352 7.44 24.78 -8.68
C LEU A 352 6.67 25.37 -7.50
N LYS A 353 7.24 25.28 -6.30
CA LYS A 353 6.66 25.85 -5.09
C LYS A 353 6.58 27.38 -5.17
N GLU A 354 7.66 28.04 -5.57
CA GLU A 354 7.68 29.49 -5.78
C GLU A 354 6.64 29.92 -6.84
N ALA A 355 6.52 29.16 -7.93
CA ALA A 355 5.50 29.40 -8.95
C ALA A 355 4.06 29.15 -8.44
N ALA A 356 3.87 28.22 -7.50
CA ALA A 356 2.58 27.93 -6.89
C ALA A 356 2.17 28.97 -5.81
N GLU A 357 3.16 29.66 -5.23
CA GLU A 357 2.97 30.73 -4.24
C GLU A 357 2.82 32.11 -4.88
N ASN A 358 3.30 32.31 -6.11
CA ASN A 358 3.16 33.56 -6.84
C ASN A 358 1.68 33.96 -7.00
N THR A 359 1.28 35.07 -6.36
CA THR A 359 -0.10 35.60 -6.32
C THR A 359 -0.41 36.59 -7.44
N THR A 360 0.51 36.81 -8.39
CA THR A 360 0.26 37.72 -9.52
C THR A 360 -0.94 37.24 -10.36
N GLN A 361 -1.85 38.16 -10.69
CA GLN A 361 -3.10 37.86 -11.40
C GLN A 361 -2.87 37.25 -12.80
N ALA A 362 -1.78 37.63 -13.47
CA ALA A 362 -1.34 37.02 -14.73
C ALA A 362 -0.85 35.57 -14.60
N GLY A 363 -0.64 35.08 -13.36
CA GLY A 363 -0.10 33.76 -13.05
C GLY A 363 -1.13 32.72 -12.60
N ALA A 364 -2.45 32.98 -12.64
CA ALA A 364 -3.43 32.03 -12.11
C ALA A 364 -3.34 30.63 -12.77
N ALA A 365 -3.17 30.58 -14.10
CA ALA A 365 -3.03 29.32 -14.84
C ALA A 365 -1.69 28.60 -14.57
N THR A 366 -0.58 29.35 -14.46
CA THR A 366 0.73 28.78 -14.13
C THR A 366 0.78 28.28 -12.69
N ARG A 367 0.10 28.98 -11.78
CA ARG A 367 -0.08 28.58 -10.38
C ARG A 367 -0.86 27.28 -10.26
N GLN A 368 -1.99 27.16 -10.95
CA GLN A 368 -2.79 25.93 -10.92
C GLN A 368 -2.02 24.74 -11.53
N GLN A 369 -1.27 24.98 -12.61
CA GLN A 369 -0.39 23.97 -13.20
C GLN A 369 0.75 23.56 -12.26
N ALA A 370 1.39 24.52 -11.57
CA ALA A 370 2.44 24.25 -10.60
C ALA A 370 1.91 23.43 -9.41
N LYS A 371 0.71 23.77 -8.89
CA LYS A 371 0.02 22.98 -7.85
C LYS A 371 -0.27 21.55 -8.30
N GLN A 372 -0.74 21.36 -9.55
CA GLN A 372 -0.97 20.03 -10.11
C GLN A 372 0.32 19.22 -10.25
N LEU A 373 1.41 19.84 -10.71
CA LEU A 373 2.72 19.18 -10.81
C LEU A 373 3.28 18.81 -9.42
N LEU A 374 3.11 19.67 -8.42
CA LEU A 374 3.51 19.36 -7.03
C LEU A 374 2.68 18.20 -6.45
N ALA A 375 1.37 18.19 -6.68
CA ALA A 375 0.52 17.07 -6.26
C ALA A 375 0.94 15.76 -6.93
N LEU A 376 1.29 15.81 -8.21
CA LEU A 376 1.71 14.64 -8.97
C LEU A 376 3.08 14.13 -8.52
N GLN A 377 4.04 15.02 -8.24
CA GLN A 377 5.33 14.64 -7.65
C GLN A 377 5.18 14.05 -6.25
N LYS A 378 4.23 14.55 -5.45
CA LYS A 378 3.92 13.95 -4.14
C LYS A 378 3.42 12.51 -4.31
N VAL A 379 2.43 12.32 -5.18
CA VAL A 379 1.87 10.99 -5.47
C VAL A 379 2.93 10.04 -6.03
N GLU A 380 3.81 10.53 -6.92
CA GLU A 380 4.94 9.77 -7.45
C GLU A 380 5.85 9.26 -6.33
N TRP A 381 6.22 10.13 -5.38
CA TRP A 381 7.05 9.75 -4.24
C TRP A 381 6.38 8.74 -3.31
N ASP A 382 5.12 8.99 -2.93
CA ASP A 382 4.36 8.09 -2.07
C ASP A 382 4.27 6.68 -2.71
N MET A 383 4.00 6.65 -4.02
CA MET A 383 3.93 5.43 -4.80
C MET A 383 5.28 4.72 -4.93
N ILE A 384 6.39 5.44 -5.12
CA ILE A 384 7.75 4.84 -5.13
C ILE A 384 8.06 4.20 -3.78
N VAL A 385 7.79 4.89 -2.68
CA VAL A 385 8.08 4.40 -1.32
C VAL A 385 7.30 3.13 -1.04
N GLU A 386 6.01 3.10 -1.34
CA GLU A 386 5.14 1.98 -1.03
C GLU A 386 5.29 0.80 -2.02
N LEU A 387 5.68 1.07 -3.25
CA LEU A 387 6.01 0.02 -4.22
C LEU A 387 7.38 -0.60 -3.95
N SER A 388 8.36 0.20 -3.53
CA SER A 388 9.67 -0.31 -3.06
C SER A 388 9.50 -1.21 -1.84
N LEU A 389 8.61 -0.82 -0.92
CA LEU A 389 8.22 -1.64 0.23
C LEU A 389 7.65 -2.99 -0.21
N SER A 390 6.65 -2.95 -1.08
CA SER A 390 5.95 -4.16 -1.52
C SER A 390 6.88 -5.11 -2.29
N LEU A 391 7.79 -4.56 -3.11
CA LEU A 391 8.83 -5.32 -3.81
C LEU A 391 9.95 -5.83 -2.88
N ALA A 392 10.20 -5.20 -1.74
CA ALA A 392 11.14 -5.73 -0.75
C ALA A 392 10.51 -6.86 0.08
N ILE A 393 9.23 -6.73 0.47
CA ILE A 393 8.54 -7.68 1.33
C ILE A 393 8.17 -8.96 0.56
N SER A 394 7.59 -8.81 -0.63
CA SER A 394 6.93 -9.94 -1.30
C SER A 394 7.90 -11.05 -1.74
N PRO A 395 9.04 -10.76 -2.41
CA PRO A 395 10.04 -11.77 -2.76
C PRO A 395 10.68 -12.41 -1.53
N SER A 396 10.84 -11.64 -0.45
CA SER A 396 11.41 -12.13 0.81
C SER A 396 10.47 -13.09 1.52
N SER A 397 9.16 -12.80 1.47
CA SER A 397 8.09 -13.67 1.94
C SER A 397 7.99 -14.96 1.11
N VAL A 398 8.04 -14.84 -0.22
CA VAL A 398 8.08 -16.00 -1.14
C VAL A 398 9.32 -16.83 -0.88
N TYR A 399 10.50 -16.21 -0.78
CA TYR A 399 11.76 -16.89 -0.52
C TYR A 399 11.76 -17.60 0.83
N SER A 400 11.20 -17.00 1.88
CA SER A 400 11.11 -17.66 3.18
C SER A 400 10.07 -18.78 3.21
N SER A 401 8.92 -18.59 2.56
CA SER A 401 7.91 -19.63 2.41
C SER A 401 8.47 -20.81 1.61
N TRP A 402 9.23 -20.51 0.56
CA TRP A 402 9.97 -21.49 -0.23
C TRP A 402 11.05 -22.19 0.60
N ARG A 403 11.87 -21.45 1.36
CA ARG A 403 12.91 -22.02 2.22
C ARG A 403 12.35 -22.85 3.37
N THR A 404 11.17 -22.51 3.89
CA THR A 404 10.50 -23.33 4.91
C THR A 404 9.92 -24.62 4.31
N MET A 405 9.48 -24.59 3.04
CA MET A 405 9.19 -25.81 2.27
C MET A 405 10.47 -26.63 2.02
N GLU A 406 11.60 -25.99 1.65
CA GLU A 406 12.89 -26.66 1.47
C GLU A 406 13.45 -27.25 2.76
N VAL A 407 13.39 -26.56 3.90
CA VAL A 407 13.86 -27.12 5.19
C VAL A 407 13.00 -28.32 5.59
N SER A 408 11.70 -28.30 5.29
CA SER A 408 10.84 -29.48 5.42
C SER A 408 11.24 -30.61 4.44
N PHE A 409 11.76 -30.25 3.26
CA PHE A 409 12.28 -31.17 2.26
C PHE A 409 13.63 -31.78 2.67
N TYR A 410 14.56 -30.99 3.23
CA TYR A 410 15.86 -31.44 3.73
C TYR A 410 15.74 -32.26 5.01
N LEU A 411 14.78 -31.95 5.89
CA LEU A 411 14.43 -32.84 7.00
C LEU A 411 13.96 -34.23 6.51
N GLY A 412 13.42 -34.33 5.29
CA GLY A 412 13.10 -35.60 4.63
C GLY A 412 14.25 -36.23 3.83
N LEU A 413 15.28 -35.47 3.43
CA LEU A 413 16.46 -35.97 2.68
C LEU A 413 17.72 -36.19 3.53
N SER A 414 17.66 -35.97 4.85
CA SER A 414 18.80 -36.13 5.77
C SER A 414 19.11 -37.60 6.10
N SER A 415 19.25 -38.44 5.06
CA SER A 415 19.91 -39.75 5.15
C SER A 415 21.44 -39.65 4.98
N LEU A 416 22.04 -38.45 5.06
CA LEU A 416 23.49 -38.28 4.99
C LEU A 416 24.13 -38.56 6.39
N PRO A 417 25.04 -39.55 6.52
CA PRO A 417 25.45 -40.08 7.82
C PRO A 417 26.38 -39.19 8.67
N SER A 418 26.75 -37.97 8.25
CA SER A 418 27.91 -37.26 8.79
C SER A 418 27.65 -35.88 9.42
N LEU A 419 26.40 -35.45 9.63
CA LEU A 419 26.12 -34.17 10.31
C LEU A 419 25.48 -34.39 11.68
N PRO A 420 26.18 -34.07 12.80
CA PRO A 420 25.63 -34.21 14.13
C PRO A 420 24.63 -33.07 14.39
N PHE A 421 23.40 -33.36 13.97
CA PHE A 421 22.12 -32.84 14.45
C PHE A 421 21.79 -31.35 14.26
N ALA A 422 21.01 -31.16 13.17
CA ALA A 422 20.19 -30.02 12.79
C ALA A 422 20.95 -28.81 12.18
N PRO A 423 20.57 -28.35 10.98
CA PRO A 423 21.02 -27.04 10.53
C PRO A 423 20.53 -26.00 11.54
N PRO A 424 21.40 -25.07 11.98
CA PRO A 424 21.01 -24.00 12.88
C PRO A 424 19.76 -23.34 12.34
N LEU A 425 18.76 -23.10 13.21
CA LEU A 425 17.51 -22.43 12.82
C LEU A 425 17.87 -21.05 12.23
N THR A 426 17.99 -20.99 10.91
CA THR A 426 18.41 -19.84 10.11
C THR A 426 17.40 -19.74 8.98
N PRO A 427 16.60 -18.65 8.82
CA PRO A 427 16.42 -17.46 9.65
C PRO A 427 14.92 -17.22 9.90
N ALA A 428 14.30 -17.94 10.85
CA ALA A 428 12.87 -17.81 11.16
C ALA A 428 12.38 -16.36 11.43
N PRO A 429 13.17 -15.44 12.02
CA PRO A 429 12.75 -14.05 12.17
C PRO A 429 12.97 -13.15 10.94
N LEU A 430 13.56 -13.64 9.83
CA LEU A 430 13.97 -12.77 8.72
C LEU A 430 12.79 -12.06 8.07
N VAL A 431 11.68 -12.77 7.80
CA VAL A 431 10.52 -12.15 7.14
C VAL A 431 9.86 -11.10 8.03
N PRO A 432 9.51 -11.40 9.29
CA PRO A 432 9.10 -10.36 10.24
C PRO A 432 10.04 -9.16 10.27
N TRP A 433 11.35 -9.40 10.25
CA TRP A 433 12.35 -8.34 10.31
C TRP A 433 12.39 -7.47 9.05
N MET A 434 12.37 -8.09 7.87
CA MET A 434 12.34 -7.38 6.58
C MET A 434 11.03 -6.62 6.40
N TYR A 435 9.92 -7.23 6.81
CA TYR A 435 8.62 -6.58 6.83
C TYR A 435 8.63 -5.35 7.72
N LEU A 436 9.05 -5.46 8.98
CA LEU A 436 9.07 -4.35 9.93
C LEU A 436 10.00 -3.24 9.44
N THR A 437 11.23 -3.57 9.06
CA THR A 437 12.18 -2.59 8.53
C THR A 437 11.60 -1.86 7.31
N GLY A 438 10.94 -2.59 6.41
CA GLY A 438 10.26 -1.99 5.26
C GLY A 438 9.16 -1.03 5.70
N VAL A 439 8.22 -1.50 6.52
CA VAL A 439 7.06 -0.71 6.95
C VAL A 439 7.51 0.52 7.73
N ASP A 440 8.52 0.39 8.59
CA ASP A 440 9.12 1.47 9.36
C ASP A 440 9.77 2.52 8.45
N CYS A 441 10.54 2.09 7.45
CA CYS A 441 11.12 2.97 6.43
C CYS A 441 10.03 3.70 5.65
N SER A 442 8.95 3.01 5.27
CA SER A 442 7.83 3.61 4.54
C SER A 442 7.03 4.58 5.39
N LEU A 443 6.65 4.22 6.62
CA LEU A 443 5.98 5.13 7.55
C LEU A 443 6.82 6.37 7.81
N THR A 444 8.13 6.20 8.01
CA THR A 444 9.06 7.33 8.20
C THR A 444 9.09 8.22 6.97
N SER A 445 9.24 7.65 5.77
CA SER A 445 9.29 8.40 4.52
C SER A 445 7.98 9.13 4.24
N LEU A 446 6.83 8.47 4.43
CA LEU A 446 5.50 9.06 4.26
C LEU A 446 5.23 10.17 5.29
N THR A 447 5.67 9.98 6.54
CA THR A 447 5.55 11.00 7.60
C THR A 447 6.42 12.22 7.26
N LEU A 448 7.67 12.01 6.87
CA LEU A 448 8.57 13.09 6.44
C LEU A 448 8.03 13.82 5.22
N ASN A 449 7.47 13.10 4.24
CA ASN A 449 6.85 13.70 3.06
C ASN A 449 5.63 14.55 3.46
N SER A 450 4.78 14.03 4.33
CA SER A 450 3.60 14.74 4.86
C SER A 450 4.01 16.02 5.60
N ILE A 451 5.01 15.94 6.49
CA ILE A 451 5.56 17.08 7.21
C ILE A 451 6.15 18.11 6.24
N ARG A 452 6.93 17.67 5.24
CA ARG A 452 7.56 18.56 4.25
C ARG A 452 6.52 19.37 3.47
N HIS A 453 5.39 18.77 3.11
CA HIS A 453 4.30 19.45 2.42
C HIS A 453 3.45 20.33 3.35
N LEU A 454 3.30 19.98 4.63
CA LEU A 454 2.58 20.79 5.63
C LEU A 454 3.38 22.03 6.07
N LEU A 455 4.71 21.93 6.14
CA LEU A 455 5.61 23.04 6.53
C LEU A 455 5.77 24.11 5.43
N SER A 456 5.06 23.97 4.32
CA SER A 456 5.45 24.58 3.05
C SER A 456 4.81 25.92 2.69
N SER A 457 4.19 26.72 3.58
CA SER A 457 3.85 28.10 3.12
C SER A 457 3.65 29.20 4.17
N SER A 458 3.34 28.93 5.44
CA SER A 458 3.24 30.03 6.42
C SER A 458 3.24 29.64 7.90
N SER A 459 3.45 28.37 8.24
CA SER A 459 3.18 27.92 9.61
C SER A 459 4.34 28.24 10.55
N ARG A 460 4.00 28.84 11.71
CA ARG A 460 4.85 29.16 12.86
C ARG A 460 5.79 28.02 13.32
N LEU A 461 5.54 26.80 12.88
CA LEU A 461 6.34 25.62 13.17
C LEU A 461 7.73 25.67 12.51
N ALA A 462 7.88 26.34 11.35
CA ALA A 462 9.20 26.64 10.78
C ALA A 462 10.02 27.60 11.66
N ASN A 463 9.35 28.53 12.36
CA ASN A 463 10.00 29.40 13.36
C ASN A 463 10.38 28.64 14.64
N VAL A 464 9.61 27.62 15.04
CA VAL A 464 9.90 26.81 16.24
C VAL A 464 11.05 25.82 15.99
N ILE A 465 11.20 25.30 14.76
CA ILE A 465 12.29 24.38 14.40
C ILE A 465 13.63 25.12 14.14
N GLY A 466 13.67 26.45 14.24
CA GLY A 466 14.93 27.20 14.22
C GLY A 466 15.61 27.26 12.83
N LEU A 467 14.87 27.05 11.74
CA LEU A 467 15.33 27.35 10.39
C LEU A 467 15.27 28.88 10.16
N HIS A 468 16.21 29.60 10.77
CA HIS A 468 16.36 31.05 10.68
C HIS A 468 16.86 31.46 9.29
N GLY A 469 15.95 31.55 8.33
CA GLY A 469 16.17 32.20 7.04
C GLY A 469 15.47 33.55 7.00
N ARG A 470 16.22 34.62 7.29
CA ARG A 470 15.98 36.04 6.95
C ARG A 470 14.50 36.49 6.92
N GLN A 471 14.10 37.09 8.04
CA GLN A 471 12.87 37.84 8.27
C GLN A 471 12.52 38.75 7.06
N VAL A 472 11.49 38.36 6.31
CA VAL A 472 10.81 39.24 5.35
C VAL A 472 9.52 39.69 6.02
N ASP A 473 9.34 41.00 6.15
CA ASP A 473 8.17 41.63 6.77
C ASP A 473 6.87 41.21 6.08
N GLY A 474 6.14 40.28 6.72
CA GLY A 474 4.88 39.73 6.23
C GLY A 474 3.67 40.42 6.84
N ARG A 475 3.07 41.34 6.08
CA ARG A 475 1.70 41.83 6.26
C ARG A 475 0.75 40.63 6.27
N GLN A 476 0.01 40.43 7.36
CA GLN A 476 -0.93 39.32 7.55
C GLN A 476 -2.04 39.34 6.48
N VAL A 477 -2.07 38.32 5.64
CA VAL A 477 -3.26 37.93 4.87
C VAL A 477 -3.57 36.48 5.24
N SER A 478 -4.68 36.30 5.95
CA SER A 478 -5.25 35.00 6.28
C SER A 478 -5.73 34.33 5.00
N VAL A 479 -5.16 33.16 4.65
CA VAL A 479 -5.61 32.32 3.53
C VAL A 479 -5.99 30.95 4.08
N SER A 480 -7.23 30.84 4.55
CA SER A 480 -7.93 29.56 4.74
C SER A 480 -8.75 29.30 3.48
N GLY A 481 -8.17 28.61 2.50
CA GLY A 481 -8.81 28.33 1.22
C GLY A 481 -8.14 27.16 0.53
N LEU A 482 -8.26 25.97 1.14
CA LEU A 482 -7.70 24.73 0.59
C LEU A 482 -8.58 23.52 0.90
N THR A 483 -9.90 23.69 0.88
CA THR A 483 -10.86 22.57 0.76
C THR A 483 -12.14 23.08 0.12
N SER A 484 -12.38 22.64 -1.12
CA SER A 484 -13.66 22.54 -1.86
C SER A 484 -14.57 23.77 -2.06
N ASP A 485 -15.09 23.87 -3.29
CA ASP A 485 -16.36 24.50 -3.68
C ASP A 485 -16.41 25.99 -4.09
N GLU A 486 -15.38 26.51 -4.77
CA GLU A 486 -15.45 27.85 -5.39
C GLU A 486 -15.76 27.82 -6.91
N LEU A 487 -16.21 26.69 -7.46
CA LEU A 487 -16.47 26.54 -8.91
C LEU A 487 -17.96 26.37 -9.29
N GLU A 488 -18.92 26.47 -8.36
CA GLU A 488 -20.36 26.39 -8.70
C GLU A 488 -21.26 27.51 -8.13
N SER A 489 -20.72 28.53 -7.43
CA SER A 489 -21.53 29.63 -6.91
C SER A 489 -21.51 30.86 -7.81
N GLU A 490 -21.98 30.74 -9.05
CA GLU A 490 -22.37 31.90 -9.86
C GLU A 490 -23.75 31.68 -10.52
N SER A 491 -24.71 32.50 -10.07
CA SER A 491 -25.93 32.90 -10.78
C SER A 491 -27.08 31.89 -10.96
N TYR A 492 -27.93 31.78 -9.94
CA TYR A 492 -29.39 31.78 -10.16
C TYR A 492 -30.03 32.91 -9.34
N GLY A 493 -30.17 34.07 -9.96
CA GLY A 493 -31.13 35.08 -9.50
C GLY A 493 -32.54 34.57 -9.77
N ARG A 494 -33.33 34.34 -8.71
CA ARG A 494 -34.76 34.03 -8.82
C ARG A 494 -35.56 35.25 -8.33
N PRO A 495 -36.45 35.83 -9.15
CA PRO A 495 -37.35 36.90 -8.70
C PRO A 495 -38.42 36.32 -7.77
N GLY A 496 -38.86 37.15 -6.82
CA GLY A 496 -39.92 36.82 -5.88
C GLY A 496 -41.25 36.56 -6.57
N ALA A 497 -41.98 35.57 -6.05
CA ALA A 497 -43.41 35.43 -6.26
C ALA A 497 -44.07 34.82 -5.02
N THR A 498 -45.16 35.48 -4.65
CA THR A 498 -46.12 35.29 -3.57
C THR A 498 -46.79 33.91 -3.50
N ARG A 499 -46.93 33.41 -2.25
CA ARG A 499 -48.17 32.92 -1.60
C ARG A 499 -49.07 31.95 -2.38
N ALA A 500 -49.17 30.69 -1.92
CA ALA A 500 -50.44 29.95 -1.78
C ALA A 500 -50.28 28.68 -0.93
N LEU A 501 -51.25 28.47 -0.02
CA LEU A 501 -51.49 27.29 0.81
C LEU A 501 -51.70 26.02 -0.02
N GLY A 502 -51.30 24.85 0.52
CA GLY A 502 -51.62 23.54 -0.06
C GLY A 502 -51.35 22.37 0.88
N THR A 503 -52.41 21.99 1.60
CA THR A 503 -52.75 20.76 2.34
C THR A 503 -51.85 19.53 2.17
N ILE A 504 -51.37 18.99 3.30
CA ILE A 504 -50.72 17.67 3.41
C ILE A 504 -51.81 16.59 3.41
N SER A 505 -51.85 15.76 2.36
CA SER A 505 -52.62 14.52 2.31
C SER A 505 -51.72 13.33 2.61
N ARG A 506 -52.18 12.51 3.54
CA ARG A 506 -51.51 11.36 4.15
C ARG A 506 -51.90 10.10 3.38
N VAL A 507 -50.91 9.46 2.76
CA VAL A 507 -50.95 8.12 2.17
C VAL A 507 -49.74 7.41 2.83
N GLY A 508 -49.86 6.34 3.61
CA GLY A 508 -50.61 5.11 3.36
C GLY A 508 -49.58 4.06 2.96
N GLU A 509 -48.74 3.62 3.91
CA GLU A 509 -47.83 2.49 3.71
C GLU A 509 -48.37 1.29 4.48
N GLU A 510 -48.53 0.22 3.72
CA GLU A 510 -49.14 -1.06 4.06
C GLU A 510 -48.23 -1.92 4.92
N GLU A 511 -48.88 -2.72 5.77
CA GLU A 511 -48.33 -3.79 6.57
C GLU A 511 -47.80 -4.93 5.69
N GLU A 512 -46.57 -5.37 5.94
CA GLU A 512 -46.22 -6.79 5.79
C GLU A 512 -45.50 -7.23 7.07
N GLY A 513 -46.21 -8.05 7.84
CA GLY A 513 -45.69 -8.80 8.96
C GLY A 513 -45.19 -10.16 8.48
N GLU A 514 -44.04 -10.59 9.01
CA GLU A 514 -43.69 -12.01 9.00
C GLU A 514 -42.91 -12.39 10.27
N GLU A 515 -43.21 -13.59 10.73
CA GLU A 515 -43.18 -14.09 12.10
C GLU A 515 -41.79 -14.26 12.72
N ARG A 516 -41.64 -13.82 13.99
CA ARG A 516 -40.59 -14.32 14.89
C ARG A 516 -41.11 -15.54 15.66
N GLY A 517 -40.74 -16.72 15.19
CA GLY A 517 -40.81 -17.97 15.98
C GLY A 517 -39.79 -17.95 17.12
N HIS A 518 -40.28 -17.77 18.35
CA HIS A 518 -39.50 -17.98 19.58
C HIS A 518 -39.26 -19.48 19.81
N VAL A 519 -38.02 -19.95 19.65
CA VAL A 519 -37.59 -21.26 20.13
C VAL A 519 -36.99 -21.11 21.51
N ALA A 520 -37.73 -21.57 22.52
CA ALA A 520 -37.26 -21.73 23.89
C ALA A 520 -36.31 -22.93 23.98
N VAL A 521 -35.02 -22.68 24.23
CA VAL A 521 -34.05 -23.73 24.55
C VAL A 521 -34.14 -24.05 26.04
N LYS A 522 -34.75 -25.19 26.33
CA LYS A 522 -34.80 -25.84 27.64
C LYS A 522 -33.40 -26.39 27.95
N MET A 523 -32.71 -25.81 28.93
CA MET A 523 -31.45 -26.36 29.44
C MET A 523 -31.74 -27.50 30.42
N ASP A 524 -31.45 -28.73 30.02
CA ASP A 524 -31.43 -29.89 30.91
C ASP A 524 -30.17 -29.87 31.79
N ALA A 525 -30.42 -29.88 33.10
CA ALA A 525 -29.42 -30.00 34.14
C ALA A 525 -28.80 -31.41 34.11
N ARG A 526 -27.59 -31.53 33.56
CA ARG A 526 -26.81 -32.76 33.62
C ARG A 526 -26.13 -32.88 34.99
N LYS A 527 -26.66 -33.81 35.78
CA LYS A 527 -26.12 -34.40 37.01
C LYS A 527 -24.60 -34.57 36.94
N ARG A 528 -23.90 -33.99 37.92
CA ARG A 528 -22.47 -34.14 38.16
C ARG A 528 -22.31 -35.29 39.14
N ASP A 529 -21.88 -36.45 38.64
CA ASP A 529 -21.53 -37.58 39.50
C ASP A 529 -20.21 -37.26 40.23
N GLU A 530 -20.30 -37.21 41.55
CA GLU A 530 -19.18 -37.09 42.47
C GLU A 530 -18.49 -38.45 42.58
N THR A 531 -17.21 -38.52 42.20
CA THR A 531 -16.32 -39.62 42.57
C THR A 531 -15.65 -39.29 43.91
N PRO A 532 -15.72 -40.18 44.92
CA PRO A 532 -15.10 -39.92 46.22
C PRO A 532 -13.59 -40.19 46.16
N SER A 533 -12.81 -39.23 46.65
CA SER A 533 -11.38 -39.41 46.91
C SER A 533 -11.18 -40.29 48.15
N GLY A 534 -10.71 -41.51 47.94
CA GLY A 534 -10.20 -42.37 49.01
C GLY A 534 -8.81 -41.91 49.45
N THR A 535 -8.74 -41.37 50.66
CA THR A 535 -7.50 -41.20 51.43
C THR A 535 -7.16 -42.54 52.08
N SER A 536 -5.98 -43.09 51.82
CA SER A 536 -5.42 -44.19 52.62
C SER A 536 -3.96 -43.89 52.94
N THR A 537 -3.77 -43.36 54.14
CA THR A 537 -2.54 -43.45 54.91
C THR A 537 -2.32 -44.89 55.36
N ALA A 538 -1.14 -45.47 55.10
CA ALA A 538 -0.62 -46.57 55.89
C ALA A 538 0.91 -46.51 55.92
N SER A 539 1.42 -46.33 57.14
CA SER A 539 2.76 -46.61 57.61
C SER A 539 3.12 -48.10 57.46
N VAL A 540 4.34 -48.40 56.98
CA VAL A 540 5.45 -49.07 57.68
C VAL A 540 6.73 -48.73 56.91
#